data_AF-A0A9D2T6K5-F1
#
_entry.id   AF-A0A9D2T6K5-F1
#
_cell.length_a   1.000
_cell.length_b   1.000
_cell.length_c   1.000
_cell.angle_alpha   90.00
_cell.angle_beta   90.00
_cell.angle_gamma   90.00
#
_symmetry.space_group_name_H-M   'P 1'
#
loop_
_entity.id
_entity.type
_entity.pdbx_description
1 polymer ?
#
loop_
_entity_poly.entity_id
_entity_poly.type
_entity_poly.pdbx_seq_one_letter_code
_entity_poly.pdbx_strand_id
1 'polypeptide(L)' 'ERIEMFPEKRKDGSWIKKIVFNFPVPVDGEEVKELPLETETTVEVVALLTRCGGEEADAE' A
#
# COMPACT_ATOMS: atom_id res chain seq x y z
N GLU A 1 -3.10 -9.78 -1.92
CA GLU A 1 -1.89 -8.95 -1.83
C GLU A 1 -0.75 -9.82 -1.33
N ARG A 2 0.50 -9.47 -1.65
CA ARG A 2 1.68 -10.24 -1.25
C ARG A 2 2.84 -9.29 -0.94
N ILE A 3 3.58 -9.57 0.12
CA ILE A 3 4.77 -8.80 0.50
C ILE A 3 5.98 -9.72 0.38
N GLU A 4 7.01 -9.28 -0.34
CA GLU A 4 8.30 -9.95 -0.41
C GLU A 4 9.28 -9.28 0.54
N MET A 5 9.98 -10.10 1.33
CA MET A 5 10.93 -9.66 2.35
C MET A 5 12.34 -10.09 1.99
N PHE A 6 13.33 -9.34 2.47
CA PHE A 6 14.72 -9.79 2.45
C PHE A 6 14.90 -10.92 3.48
N PRO A 7 15.78 -11.90 3.21
CA PRO A 7 16.05 -12.99 4.14
C PRO A 7 16.66 -12.50 5.47
N GLU A 8 17.31 -11.34 5.47
CA GLU A 8 17.87 -10.69 6.65
C GLU A 8 17.43 -9.23 6.74
N LYS A 9 17.26 -8.74 7.97
CA LYS A 9 17.02 -7.33 8.25
C LYS A 9 18.27 -6.52 7.90
N ARG A 10 18.13 -5.57 6.99
CA ARG A 10 19.24 -4.68 6.61
C ARG A 10 19.55 -3.70 7.73
N LYS A 11 20.77 -3.15 7.73
CA LYS A 11 21.27 -2.21 8.76
C LYS A 11 20.50 -0.89 8.83
N ASP A 12 19.85 -0.52 7.74
CA ASP A 12 18.95 0.63 7.60
C ASP A 12 17.55 0.37 8.21
N GLY A 13 17.30 -0.84 8.72
CA GLY A 13 16.01 -1.26 9.26
C GLY A 13 15.01 -1.74 8.21
N SER A 14 15.37 -1.69 6.92
CA SER A 14 14.54 -2.20 5.83
C SER A 14 14.62 -3.73 5.74
N TRP A 15 13.46 -4.35 5.70
CA TRP A 15 13.29 -5.80 5.58
C TRP A 15 12.29 -6.20 4.49
N ILE A 16 11.65 -5.21 3.86
CA ILE A 16 10.68 -5.44 2.79
C ILE A 16 11.35 -5.07 1.47
N LYS A 17 11.27 -6.00 0.52
CA LYS A 17 11.80 -5.86 -0.84
C LYS A 17 10.78 -5.23 -1.78
N LYS A 18 9.57 -5.79 -1.82
CA LYS A 18 8.48 -5.29 -2.68
C LYS A 18 7.10 -5.69 -2.16
N ILE A 19 6.09 -4.95 -2.58
CA ILE A 19 4.68 -5.26 -2.31
C ILE A 19 3.97 -5.46 -3.66
N VAL A 20 3.19 -6.53 -3.76
CA VAL A 20 2.34 -6.86 -4.89
C VAL A 20 0.88 -6.71 -4.46
N PHE A 21 0.17 -5.79 -5.11
CA PHE A 21 -1.24 -5.57 -4.91
C PHE A 21 -2.05 -6.49 -5.84
N ASN A 22 -3.16 -7.00 -5.34
CA ASN A 22 -4.09 -7.76 -6.19
C ASN A 22 -4.92 -6.83 -7.11
N PHE A 23 -4.86 -5.52 -6.88
CA PHE A 23 -5.54 -4.47 -7.63
C PHE A 23 -4.52 -3.41 -8.07
N PRO A 24 -4.73 -2.74 -9.21
CA PRO A 24 -3.89 -1.63 -9.63
C PRO A 24 -4.01 -0.46 -8.64
N VAL A 25 -2.87 0.06 -8.19
CA VAL A 25 -2.78 1.25 -7.33
C VAL A 25 -2.22 2.40 -8.18
N PRO A 26 -2.86 3.58 -8.20
CA PRO A 26 -2.30 4.73 -8.89
C PRO A 26 -1.07 5.27 -8.11
N VAL A 27 0.09 5.26 -8.74
CA VAL A 27 1.35 5.82 -8.23
C VAL A 27 1.95 6.72 -9.31
N ASP A 28 2.25 7.97 -8.96
CA ASP A 28 2.78 9.00 -9.88
C ASP A 28 1.98 9.18 -11.20
N GLY A 29 0.69 8.89 -11.15
CA GLY A 29 -0.22 8.97 -12.31
C GLY A 29 -0.29 7.69 -13.16
N GLU A 30 0.39 6.61 -12.76
CA GLU A 30 0.35 5.30 -13.41
C GLU A 30 -0.31 4.23 -12.53
N GLU A 31 -1.09 3.34 -13.12
CA GLU A 31 -1.71 2.21 -12.43
C GLU A 31 -0.74 1.02 -12.29
N VAL A 32 -0.09 0.90 -11.14
CA VAL A 32 0.89 -0.16 -10.87
C VAL A 32 0.35 -1.22 -9.92
N LYS A 33 0.70 -2.48 -10.17
CA LYS A 33 0.36 -3.61 -9.28
C LYS A 33 1.54 -4.05 -8.41
N GLU A 34 2.76 -3.64 -8.76
CA GLU A 34 3.98 -3.97 -8.01
C GLU A 34 4.70 -2.69 -7.63
N LEU A 35 5.03 -2.55 -6.35
CA LEU A 35 5.81 -1.44 -5.81
C LEU A 35 7.12 -1.96 -5.18
N PRO A 36 8.29 -1.65 -5.78
CA PRO A 36 9.58 -1.97 -5.19
C PRO A 36 9.91 -0.97 -4.07
N LEU A 37 10.35 -1.49 -2.92
CA LEU A 37 10.76 -0.69 -1.75
C LEU A 37 12.29 -0.57 -1.61
N GLU A 38 13.04 -1.11 -2.57
CA GLU A 38 14.51 -1.16 -2.54
C GLU A 38 15.19 0.17 -2.92
N THR A 39 14.58 0.99 -3.77
CA THR A 39 15.27 2.08 -4.47
C THR A 39 14.75 3.49 -4.15
N GLU A 40 14.01 3.66 -3.05
CA GLU A 40 13.57 4.99 -2.57
C GLU A 40 12.67 5.75 -3.57
N THR A 41 11.37 5.53 -3.46
CA THR A 41 10.44 6.65 -3.22
C THR A 41 9.46 6.12 -2.19
N THR A 42 9.53 6.61 -0.96
CA THR A 42 8.46 6.34 0.01
C THR A 42 7.22 7.02 -0.54
N VAL A 43 6.40 6.28 -1.30
CA VAL A 43 5.10 6.78 -1.71
C VAL A 43 4.34 7.00 -0.40
N GLU A 44 3.98 8.25 -0.12
CA GLU A 44 3.10 8.59 0.99
C GLU A 44 1.69 8.04 0.70
N VAL A 45 1.53 6.72 0.57
CA VAL A 45 0.21 6.09 0.49
C VAL A 45 -0.28 5.89 1.91
N VAL A 46 -0.60 7.01 2.58
CA VAL A 46 -1.58 6.97 3.66
C VAL A 46 -2.92 6.78 2.96
N ALA A 47 -3.32 5.51 2.76
CA ALA A 47 -4.68 5.22 2.36
C ALA A 47 -5.61 5.75 3.47
N LEU A 48 -6.21 6.91 3.24
CA LEU A 48 -7.31 7.45 4.03
C LEU A 48 -8.52 6.52 3.83
N LEU A 49 -8.55 5.40 4.54
CA LEU A 49 -9.77 4.61 4.73
C LEU A 49 -10.68 5.37 5.71
N THR A 50 -11.16 6.55 5.32
CA THR A 50 -12.28 7.17 6.01
C THR A 50 -13.52 6.40 5.59
N ARG A 51 -14.01 5.55 6.50
CA ARG A 51 -15.36 4.99 6.41
C ARG A 51 -16.33 6.16 6.20
N CYS A 52 -16.93 6.27 5.02
CA CYS A 52 -18.06 7.17 4.79
C CYS A 52 -19.16 6.75 5.76
N GLY A 53 -19.29 7.48 6.85
CA GLY A 53 -20.39 7.30 7.78
C GLY A 53 -21.55 8.17 7.34
N GLY A 54 -22.73 7.57 7.21
CA GLY A 54 -24.01 8.26 7.29
C GLY A 54 -24.88 8.08 6.06
N GLU A 55 -25.79 7.11 6.11
CA GLU A 55 -27.21 7.44 6.17
C GLU A 55 -27.94 6.27 6.83
N GLU A 56 -28.27 6.46 8.11
CA GLU A 56 -29.35 5.74 8.78
C GLU A 56 -30.63 6.02 8.00
N ALA A 57 -31.28 4.96 7.54
CA ALA A 57 -32.69 4.98 7.17
C ALA A 57 -33.32 3.67 7.66
N ASP A 58 -33.39 3.54 8.98
CA ASP A 58 -34.38 2.68 9.61
C ASP A 58 -35.69 3.49 9.55
N ALA A 59 -36.53 3.17 8.57
CA ALA A 59 -37.87 3.69 8.46
C ALA A 59 -38.82 2.70 9.15
N GLU A 60 -39.24 3.03 10.37
CA GLU A 60 -40.51 2.60 10.95
C GLU A 60 -41.58 3.66 10.64
#